data_AF-A0AAV2CEY4-F1
#
_entry.id   AF-A0AAV2CEY4-F1
#
_cell.length_a   1.000
_cell.length_b   1.000
_cell.length_c   1.000
_cell.angle_alpha   90.00
_cell.angle_beta   90.00
_cell.angle_gamma   90.00
#
_symmetry.space_group_name_H-M   'P 1'
#
loop_
_entity.id
_entity.type
_entity.pdbx_description
1 polymer ?
#
loop_
_entity_poly.entity_id
_entity_poly.type
_entity_poly.pdbx_seq_one_letter_code
_entity_poly.pdbx_strand_id
1 'polypeptide(L)'
;MIERGGEVVNTEADGQHTSTQMGSGRFPEEGFGKSSYFRNIQVVDDSNNLKAPKGLGTFTEQSNCYDVQTGSNGDWGHYFYYGGPGRNAKCQ
;
A
#
# COMPACT_ATOMS: atom_id res chain seq x y z
N MET A 1 15.61 -1.65 -9.11
CA MET A 1 14.22 -1.31 -8.74
C MET A 1 14.19 -1.16 -7.22
N ILE A 2 13.45 -0.19 -6.67
CA ILE A 2 13.28 -0.05 -5.22
C ILE A 2 11.83 -0.42 -4.92
N GLU A 3 11.63 -1.43 -4.09
CA GLU A 3 10.31 -1.94 -3.71
C GLU A 3 10.01 -1.57 -2.26
N ARG A 4 8.81 -1.06 -2.03
CA ARG A 4 8.30 -0.71 -0.70
C ARG A 4 6.89 -1.30 -0.60
N GLY A 5 6.68 -2.19 0.35
CA GLY A 5 5.40 -2.85 0.51
C GLY A 5 5.27 -3.56 1.84
N GLY A 6 4.21 -4.33 1.97
CA GLY A 6 3.98 -5.30 3.02
C GLY A 6 3.48 -6.59 2.41
N GLU A 7 3.74 -7.70 3.07
CA GLU A 7 3.33 -9.03 2.62
C GLU A 7 2.47 -9.66 3.71
N VAL A 8 1.36 -10.29 3.30
CA VAL A 8 0.55 -11.15 4.16
C VAL A 8 0.52 -12.51 3.51
N VAL A 9 1.10 -13.50 4.19
CA VAL A 9 1.10 -14.88 3.72
C VAL A 9 -0.09 -15.61 4.33
N ASN A 10 -0.91 -16.21 3.47
CA ASN A 10 -1.99 -17.09 3.87
C ASN A 10 -1.97 -18.35 3.00
N THR A 11 -1.89 -19.52 3.61
CA THR A 11 -1.91 -20.80 2.89
C THR A 11 -3.32 -21.31 2.63
N GLU A 12 -4.35 -20.57 3.05
CA GLU A 12 -5.77 -20.89 2.83
C GLU A 12 -6.16 -22.30 3.29
N ALA A 13 -5.67 -22.73 4.45
CA ALA A 13 -5.88 -24.10 4.95
C ALA A 13 -7.39 -24.47 5.07
N ASP A 14 -8.23 -23.48 5.31
CA ASP A 14 -9.70 -23.62 5.43
C ASP A 14 -10.45 -23.16 4.17
N GLY A 15 -9.75 -22.91 3.05
CA GLY A 15 -10.32 -22.43 1.79
C GLY A 15 -10.86 -20.99 1.85
N GLN A 16 -10.37 -20.19 2.80
CA GLN A 16 -10.74 -18.78 2.96
C GLN A 16 -9.49 -17.91 3.09
N HIS A 17 -9.59 -16.70 2.56
CA HIS A 17 -8.61 -15.66 2.83
C HIS A 17 -8.55 -15.29 4.32
N THR A 18 -7.35 -14.97 4.82
CA THR A 18 -7.09 -14.57 6.21
C THR A 18 -7.82 -13.28 6.59
N SER A 19 -8.23 -13.17 7.85
CA SER A 19 -8.75 -11.94 8.45
C SER A 19 -7.66 -10.99 8.96
N THR A 20 -6.37 -11.30 8.71
CA THR A 20 -5.26 -10.41 9.05
C THR A 20 -5.42 -9.08 8.30
N GLN A 21 -5.46 -7.97 9.03
CA GLN A 21 -5.60 -6.64 8.45
C GLN A 21 -4.24 -6.09 8.01
N MET A 22 -4.20 -5.38 6.89
CA MET A 22 -3.03 -4.61 6.46
C MET A 22 -3.23 -3.12 6.78
N GLY A 23 -2.21 -2.51 7.40
CA GLY A 23 -2.29 -1.12 7.83
C GLY A 23 -3.40 -0.91 8.85
N SER A 24 -4.32 0.01 8.57
CA SER A 24 -5.50 0.27 9.39
C SER A 24 -6.66 -0.70 9.15
N GLY A 25 -6.51 -1.65 8.22
CA GLY A 25 -7.59 -2.53 7.76
C GLY A 25 -8.62 -1.86 6.85
N ARG A 26 -8.41 -0.58 6.51
CA ARG A 26 -9.24 0.19 5.57
C ARG A 26 -8.60 0.25 4.20
N PHE A 27 -9.42 0.21 3.17
CA PHE A 27 -8.97 0.31 1.79
C PHE A 27 -8.43 1.71 1.45
N PRO A 28 -7.48 1.83 0.51
CA PRO A 28 -6.82 3.08 0.16
C PRO A 28 -7.76 4.18 -0.33
N GLU A 29 -8.91 3.83 -0.94
CA GLU A 29 -9.93 4.79 -1.40
C GLU A 29 -10.54 5.59 -0.25
N GLU A 30 -10.49 5.08 0.97
CA GLU A 30 -10.99 5.80 2.14
C GLU A 30 -10.09 7.00 2.52
N GLY A 31 -8.84 7.01 2.05
CA GLY A 31 -7.95 8.16 2.10
C GLY A 31 -7.54 8.64 3.49
N PHE A 32 -7.21 9.93 3.59
CA PHE A 32 -6.63 10.54 4.78
C PHE A 32 -7.51 10.38 6.02
N GLY A 33 -6.88 10.01 7.14
CA GLY A 33 -7.56 9.80 8.43
C GLY A 33 -8.26 8.45 8.54
N LYS A 34 -8.26 7.62 7.50
CA LYS A 34 -8.89 6.29 7.51
C LYS A 34 -7.93 5.19 7.05
N SER A 35 -7.35 5.33 5.87
CA SER A 35 -6.35 4.39 5.35
C SER A 35 -4.95 4.70 5.86
N SER A 36 -4.11 3.68 5.98
CA SER A 36 -2.68 3.85 6.26
C SER A 36 -1.98 4.43 5.05
N TYR A 37 -0.94 5.24 5.28
CA TYR A 37 -0.20 5.88 4.20
C TYR A 37 1.26 6.11 4.55
N PHE A 38 2.06 6.20 3.50
CA PHE A 38 3.39 6.81 3.54
C PHE A 38 3.37 8.06 2.67
N ARG A 39 3.93 9.17 3.16
CA ARG A 39 4.03 10.45 2.42
C ARG A 39 5.45 10.98 2.42
N ASN A 40 5.72 11.97 1.56
CA ASN A 40 7.05 12.52 1.33
C ASN A 40 8.09 11.43 1.00
N ILE A 41 7.71 10.47 0.16
CA ILE A 41 8.60 9.39 -0.26
C ILE A 41 9.73 9.99 -1.09
N GLN A 42 10.96 9.70 -0.67
CA GLN A 42 12.19 10.14 -1.33
C GLN A 42 13.19 8.99 -1.38
N VAL A 43 14.13 9.09 -2.31
CA VAL A 43 15.27 8.19 -2.48
C VAL A 43 16.55 8.99 -2.39
N VAL A 44 17.59 8.39 -1.81
CA VAL A 44 18.91 9.00 -1.72
C VAL A 44 19.69 8.65 -2.99
N ASP A 45 20.24 9.66 -3.66
CA ASP A 45 21.12 9.46 -4.82
C ASP A 45 22.58 9.18 -4.42
N ASP A 46 23.42 8.90 -5.41
CA ASP A 46 24.86 8.62 -5.26
C ASP A 46 25.63 9.78 -4.58
N SER A 47 25.11 10.99 -4.72
CA SER A 47 25.64 12.22 -4.15
C SER A 47 25.04 12.55 -2.76
N ASN A 48 24.33 11.59 -2.15
CA ASN A 48 23.67 11.69 -0.86
C ASN A 48 22.57 12.78 -0.77
N ASN A 49 21.92 13.10 -1.89
CA ASN A 49 20.79 14.02 -1.92
C ASN A 49 19.45 13.27 -1.92
N LEU A 50 18.45 13.90 -1.30
CA LEU A 50 17.07 13.42 -1.37
C LEU A 50 16.44 13.81 -2.71
N LYS A 51 15.95 12.81 -3.43
CA LYS A 51 15.24 12.97 -4.71
C LYS A 51 13.86 12.35 -4.63
N ALA A 52 12.90 12.99 -5.29
CA ALA A 52 11.59 12.39 -5.52
C ALA A 52 11.74 11.12 -6.39
N PRO A 53 11.06 10.01 -6.05
CA PRO A 53 11.06 8.82 -6.88
C PRO A 53 10.42 9.13 -8.25
N LYS A 54 11.02 8.61 -9.32
CA LYS A 54 10.46 8.71 -10.67
C LYS A 54 9.73 7.41 -11.01
N GLY A 55 8.52 7.51 -11.55
CA GLY A 55 7.76 6.34 -12.03
C GLY A 55 7.33 5.39 -10.90
N LEU A 56 6.59 5.92 -9.91
CA LEU A 56 5.94 5.08 -8.90
C LEU A 56 4.88 4.20 -9.57
N GLY A 57 5.04 2.89 -9.44
CA GLY A 57 4.05 1.90 -9.80
C GLY A 57 3.51 1.22 -8.54
N THR A 58 2.35 0.60 -8.68
CA THR A 58 1.72 -0.22 -7.65
C THR A 58 1.55 -1.65 -8.14
N PHE A 59 1.58 -2.59 -7.20
CA PHE A 59 1.31 -4.00 -7.46
C PHE A 59 0.57 -4.61 -6.27
N THR A 60 -0.51 -5.33 -6.55
CA THR A 60 -1.30 -6.09 -5.58
C THR A 60 -1.70 -7.41 -6.23
N GLU A 61 -1.55 -8.52 -5.52
CA GLU A 61 -2.00 -9.83 -6.03
C GLU A 61 -3.53 -9.93 -6.02
N GLN A 62 -4.17 -9.46 -4.95
CA GLN A 62 -5.62 -9.46 -4.78
C GLN A 62 -6.12 -8.11 -4.24
N SER A 63 -6.41 -7.17 -5.14
CA SER A 63 -6.88 -5.82 -4.78
C SER A 63 -8.17 -5.81 -3.96
N ASN A 64 -9.01 -6.84 -4.09
CA ASN A 64 -10.22 -6.98 -3.26
C ASN A 64 -9.92 -7.34 -1.79
N CYS A 65 -8.72 -7.81 -1.47
CA CYS A 65 -8.30 -8.20 -0.11
C CYS A 65 -7.43 -7.10 0.52
N TYR A 66 -6.45 -6.63 -0.25
CA TYR A 66 -5.56 -5.53 0.07
C TYR A 66 -5.26 -4.73 -1.19
N ASP A 67 -5.34 -3.41 -1.11
CA ASP A 67 -5.06 -2.54 -2.24
C ASP A 67 -4.07 -1.43 -1.87
N VAL A 68 -3.48 -0.81 -2.89
CA VAL A 68 -2.56 0.31 -2.75
C VAL A 68 -2.82 1.34 -3.85
N GLN A 69 -2.90 2.61 -3.48
CA GLN A 69 -3.12 3.72 -4.41
C GLN A 69 -2.10 4.82 -4.19
N THR A 70 -1.38 5.16 -5.25
CA THR A 70 -0.38 6.23 -5.24
C THR A 70 -1.00 7.58 -5.57
N GLY A 71 -0.42 8.64 -5.03
CA GLY A 71 -0.72 10.01 -5.42
C GLY A 71 0.52 10.90 -5.33
N SER A 72 0.39 12.11 -5.87
CA SER A 72 1.43 13.13 -5.73
C SER A 72 0.82 14.53 -5.76
N ASN A 73 1.21 15.36 -4.80
CA ASN A 73 0.88 16.79 -4.77
C ASN A 73 1.94 17.58 -3.99
N GLY A 74 1.84 18.92 -3.98
CA GLY A 74 2.82 19.79 -3.34
C GLY A 74 2.89 19.64 -1.81
N ASP A 75 1.78 19.31 -1.16
CA ASP A 75 1.68 19.24 0.30
C ASP A 75 2.17 17.90 0.87
N TRP A 76 2.02 16.82 0.10
CA TRP A 76 2.29 15.44 0.52
C TRP A 76 3.49 14.80 -0.20
N GLY A 77 4.08 15.52 -1.16
CA GLY A 77 5.10 14.96 -2.05
C GLY A 77 4.55 13.77 -2.81
N HIS A 78 5.38 12.75 -3.02
CA HIS A 78 4.91 11.44 -3.46
C HIS A 78 4.45 10.61 -2.25
N TYR A 79 3.29 9.99 -2.39
CA TYR A 79 2.68 9.20 -1.33
C TYR A 79 1.92 8.00 -1.90
N PHE A 80 1.59 7.05 -1.02
CA PHE A 80 0.60 6.04 -1.31
C PHE A 80 -0.22 5.73 -0.07
N TYR A 81 -1.49 5.43 -0.29
CA TYR A 81 -2.37 4.78 0.67
C TYR A 81 -2.30 3.28 0.46
N TYR A 82 -2.41 2.51 1.54
CA TYR A 82 -2.43 1.06 1.48
C TYR A 82 -3.29 0.49 2.60
N GLY A 83 -3.85 -0.68 2.36
CA GLY A 83 -4.52 -1.45 3.40
C GLY A 83 -5.63 -2.32 2.84
N GLY A 84 -6.34 -2.93 3.77
CA GLY A 84 -7.46 -3.80 3.48
C GLY A 84 -7.72 -4.74 4.66
N PRO A 85 -8.96 -5.21 4.81
CA PRO A 85 -9.33 -6.07 5.93
C PRO A 85 -8.80 -7.50 5.80
N GLY A 86 -8.20 -7.85 4.66
CA GLY A 86 -8.02 -9.25 4.26
C GLY A 86 -9.39 -9.82 3.92
N ARG A 87 -9.96 -10.62 4.81
CA ARG A 87 -11.27 -11.27 4.61
C ARG A 87 -12.42 -10.26 4.56
N ASN A 88 -13.13 -10.25 3.43
CA ASN A 88 -14.36 -9.49 3.24
C ASN A 88 -15.19 -10.09 2.09
N ALA A 89 -16.42 -9.65 1.87
CA ALA A 89 -17.33 -10.24 0.88
C ALA A 89 -16.83 -10.20 -0.58
N LYS A 90 -15.85 -9.35 -0.89
CA LYS A 90 -15.23 -9.23 -2.23
C LYS A 90 -13.89 -9.96 -2.33
N CYS A 91 -13.29 -10.32 -1.19
CA CYS A 91 -12.04 -11.06 -1.10
C CYS A 91 -12.35 -12.55 -0.97
N GLN A 92 -12.04 -13.29 -2.03
CA GLN A 92 -12.25 -14.73 -2.13
C GLN A 92 -10.92 -15.45 -2.12
#